data_AF-A0A7K4C6N1-F1
#
_entry.id   AF-A0A7K4C6N1-F1
#
_cell.length_a   1.000
_cell.length_b   1.000
_cell.length_c   1.000
_cell.angle_alpha   90.00
_cell.angle_beta   90.00
_cell.angle_gamma   90.00
#
_symmetry.space_group_name_H-M   'P 1'
#
loop_
_entity.id
_entity.type
_entity.pdbx_description
1 polymer ?
#
loop_
_entity_poly.entity_id
_entity_poly.type
_entity_poly.pdbx_seq_one_letter_code
_entity_poly.pdbx_strand_id
1 'polypeptide(L)'
;MAIIGYNNSGGYWIVKNSWGTNWGDSGYIKIAYSQGIYDSQGWWDLVKYDDSGDSRVLFLDDSYYVTTTDSDSDGVKDGTDNCPTIANPNQEDQDKDGIGNVCDEVCNPNWKNTTSWTDWVNLSCFGNQMNQSRNITQYDQYSCNESVNQTFFQYRLVGPIFQNSSWSDWVDIESCRQNDTKIQLRNLTQYDLYGCSPSLIFNQTREVSCDFCIPNWVKVLTENGFWFNDTNECYNKTNLSSDLLNRPRTVYLNVTENFTSFIDNNSQEKLLEVNFNFSKYSENLLNLSILKEENNSSYGYTLVKGLNLSIDENPSKIIYLNKLLNSGFICIKDEELENISQISSYCNSTNETLFNSCPQTKNNYSCEIEDGKYKIIGLRHSGVKEHIPSCGDGFCNGAETCSTCSKDCGSCPKSSGGGGGGGGGGGGGSAIQKIISLNKIQMINEQKVIVSKGDSIKFELSNSENHSIKINLITNQTINLTIFSEPITIVLSPGEEIKLNLTNPEVYNLYLKLENANNTKAELIIKEINETIFLKNKILENETFLSSEEEISNEKENFSYEKIYLFKMIGIIISIIIFFIACQILKKKLKNKKIEKTNKKIKNPKKKVNNKKSFNK
;
A
#
# COMPACT_ATOMS: atom_id res chain seq x y z
N MET A 1 27.98 65.76 7.49
CA MET A 1 28.03 64.55 8.35
C MET A 1 27.30 63.42 7.64
N ALA A 2 27.75 62.17 7.76
CA ALA A 2 27.12 61.02 7.10
C ALA A 2 27.02 59.82 8.05
N ILE A 3 25.88 59.12 8.06
CA ILE A 3 25.73 57.86 8.79
C ILE A 3 26.56 56.81 8.07
N ILE A 4 27.44 56.14 8.80
CA ILE A 4 28.39 55.17 8.25
C ILE A 4 28.30 53.78 8.89
N GLY A 5 27.52 53.63 9.96
CA GLY A 5 27.35 52.35 10.65
C GLY A 5 26.30 52.44 11.75
N TYR A 6 26.03 51.33 12.42
CA TYR A 6 25.04 51.25 13.50
C TYR A 6 25.37 50.09 14.45
N ASN A 7 24.92 50.17 15.70
CA ASN A 7 25.08 49.13 16.73
C ASN A 7 23.74 48.90 17.42
N ASN A 8 23.11 47.76 17.14
CA ASN A 8 21.78 47.44 17.67
C ASN A 8 21.80 47.05 19.16
N SER A 9 22.85 46.39 19.65
CA SER A 9 22.96 46.04 21.07
C SER A 9 23.24 47.25 21.95
N GLY A 10 23.90 48.29 21.41
CA GLY A 10 24.13 49.57 22.11
C GLY A 10 23.09 50.66 21.81
N GLY A 11 22.19 50.44 20.85
CA GLY A 11 21.10 51.36 20.53
C GLY A 11 21.52 52.69 19.87
N TYR A 12 22.48 52.70 18.92
CA TYR A 12 22.91 53.94 18.26
C TYR A 12 23.44 53.78 16.81
N TRP A 13 23.34 54.84 16.01
CA TRP A 13 24.01 55.05 14.71
C TRP A 13 25.42 55.63 14.91
N ILE A 14 26.34 55.33 14.00
CA ILE A 14 27.69 55.92 13.94
C ILE A 14 27.73 56.89 12.77
N VAL A 15 28.16 58.13 13.03
CA VAL A 15 28.16 59.22 12.07
C VAL A 15 29.55 59.82 11.94
N LYS A 16 30.04 59.97 10.70
CA LYS A 16 31.30 60.65 10.40
C LYS A 16 31.10 62.15 10.36
N ASN A 17 31.91 62.89 11.13
CA ASN A 17 31.88 64.35 11.15
C ASN A 17 32.66 64.96 9.96
N SER A 18 32.43 66.24 9.69
CA SER A 18 33.11 67.00 8.62
C SER A 18 34.17 67.97 9.13
N TRP A 19 34.50 67.95 10.42
CA TRP A 19 35.41 68.88 11.09
C TRP A 19 36.81 68.31 11.33
N GLY A 20 37.08 67.11 10.82
CA GLY A 20 38.39 66.46 10.89
C GLY A 20 38.52 65.48 12.05
N THR A 21 39.63 64.76 12.10
CA THR A 21 39.87 63.67 13.05
C THR A 21 40.09 64.14 14.49
N ASN A 22 40.32 65.44 14.70
CA ASN A 22 40.63 66.01 16.01
C ASN A 22 39.38 66.37 16.83
N TRP A 23 38.19 66.16 16.28
CA TRP A 23 36.92 66.48 16.93
C TRP A 23 36.02 65.26 16.99
N GLY A 24 35.28 65.11 18.10
CA GLY A 24 34.54 63.88 18.40
C GLY A 24 35.46 62.70 18.76
N ASP A 25 34.97 61.49 18.55
CA ASP A 25 35.77 60.27 18.72
C ASP A 25 36.52 59.99 17.40
N SER A 26 37.72 60.56 17.26
CA SER A 26 38.59 60.41 16.08
C SER A 26 37.92 60.78 14.73
N GLY A 27 37.05 61.80 14.71
CA GLY A 27 36.29 62.20 13.52
C GLY A 27 34.87 61.62 13.45
N TYR A 28 34.40 60.94 14.48
CA TYR A 28 33.08 60.30 14.53
C TYR A 28 32.25 60.71 15.75
N ILE A 29 30.94 60.59 15.63
CA ILE A 29 29.95 60.73 16.72
C ILE A 29 29.00 59.54 16.70
N LYS A 30 28.45 59.18 17.86
CA LYS A 30 27.41 58.16 18.00
C LYS A 30 26.09 58.90 18.25
N ILE A 31 25.01 58.51 17.58
CA ILE A 31 23.68 59.09 17.73
C ILE A 31 22.74 57.98 18.15
N ALA A 32 22.16 58.06 19.35
CA ALA A 32 21.21 57.06 19.83
C ALA A 32 20.04 56.86 18.86
N TYR A 33 19.51 55.65 18.78
CA TYR A 33 18.21 55.42 18.17
C TYR A 33 17.17 56.13 19.03
N SER A 34 16.67 57.28 18.61
CA SER A 34 15.63 57.97 19.38
C SER A 34 14.33 57.17 19.31
N GLN A 35 13.71 56.89 20.45
CA GLN A 35 12.28 57.19 20.56
C GLN A 35 12.22 58.67 20.95
N GLY A 36 11.62 59.50 20.09
CA GLY A 36 11.54 60.94 20.35
C GLY A 36 10.76 61.19 21.63
N ILE A 37 11.35 61.89 22.59
CA ILE A 37 10.63 62.45 23.72
C ILE A 37 10.27 63.88 23.33
N TYR A 38 8.97 64.17 23.28
CA TYR A 38 8.47 65.53 23.11
C TYR A 38 8.48 66.21 24.47
N ASP A 39 9.16 67.35 24.58
CA ASP A 39 8.75 68.33 25.58
C ASP A 39 7.55 69.14 25.06
N SER A 40 6.92 69.91 25.94
CA SER A 40 5.73 70.72 25.63
C SER A 40 6.01 71.91 24.70
N GLN A 41 7.21 72.02 24.10
CA GLN A 41 7.61 73.14 23.22
C GLN A 41 8.25 72.69 21.89
N GLY A 42 8.49 71.38 21.68
CA GLY A 42 8.66 70.78 20.35
C GLY A 42 10.04 70.90 19.71
N TRP A 43 11.14 70.92 20.47
CA TRP A 43 12.51 70.88 19.94
C TRP A 43 13.20 69.53 20.22
N TRP A 44 14.19 69.18 19.39
CA TRP A 44 14.89 67.88 19.38
C TRP A 44 16.25 67.98 20.06
N ASP A 45 16.55 67.13 21.04
CA ASP A 45 17.89 66.97 21.62
C ASP A 45 18.59 65.67 21.16
N LEU A 46 19.90 65.75 20.91
CA LEU A 46 20.77 64.65 20.44
C LEU A 46 21.66 64.12 21.58
N VAL A 47 21.49 62.85 21.97
CA VAL A 47 22.26 62.18 23.04
C VAL A 47 23.48 61.43 22.49
N LYS A 48 24.63 61.49 23.19
CA LYS A 48 25.81 60.62 22.96
C LYS A 48 26.19 59.88 24.26
N TYR A 49 26.55 58.59 24.16
CA TYR A 49 27.03 57.74 25.25
C TYR A 49 28.57 57.78 25.40
N ASP A 50 29.08 57.70 26.63
CA ASP A 50 30.46 57.28 26.90
C ASP A 50 30.53 55.82 27.40
N ASP A 51 31.74 55.25 27.40
CA ASP A 51 31.99 53.81 27.60
C ASP A 51 31.80 53.33 29.06
N SER A 52 31.24 54.16 29.95
CA SER A 52 30.92 53.80 31.34
C SER A 52 29.44 53.54 31.61
N GLY A 53 28.55 53.76 30.62
CA GLY A 53 27.13 53.39 30.71
C GLY A 53 26.29 54.22 31.68
N ASP A 54 26.80 55.37 32.16
CA ASP A 54 26.11 56.24 33.11
C ASP A 54 25.67 57.55 32.44
N SER A 55 24.42 57.95 32.67
CA SER A 55 23.79 59.10 32.01
C SER A 55 24.26 60.39 32.68
N ARG A 56 25.04 61.23 32.01
CA ARG A 56 25.25 62.62 32.46
C ARG A 56 24.87 63.61 31.39
N VAL A 57 23.82 64.37 31.68
CA VAL A 57 23.40 65.56 30.92
C VAL A 57 24.53 66.59 30.95
N LEU A 58 24.89 67.13 29.79
CA LEU A 58 25.71 68.33 29.71
C LEU A 58 24.76 69.53 29.59
N PHE A 59 24.32 70.08 30.73
CA PHE A 59 23.62 71.36 30.72
C PHE A 59 24.65 72.47 30.42
N LEU A 60 24.38 73.29 29.41
CA LEU A 60 24.85 74.67 29.45
C LEU A 60 23.95 75.39 30.43
N ASP A 61 24.58 75.88 31.50
CA ASP A 61 24.05 76.61 32.64
C ASP A 61 23.66 75.76 33.86
N ASP A 62 24.06 76.30 35.01
CA ASP A 62 24.28 75.67 36.30
C ASP A 62 23.01 75.09 36.95
N SER A 63 23.25 74.12 37.85
CA SER A 63 22.37 73.60 38.92
C SER A 63 21.37 72.47 38.58
N TYR A 64 21.83 71.22 38.73
CA TYR A 64 20.94 70.08 38.95
C TYR A 64 20.99 69.69 40.44
N TYR A 65 19.98 70.09 41.20
CA TYR A 65 19.73 69.51 42.52
C TYR A 65 19.13 68.12 42.30
N VAL A 66 19.88 67.07 42.61
CA VAL A 66 19.25 65.79 42.97
C VAL A 66 18.45 66.07 44.23
N THR A 67 17.13 66.12 44.12
CA THR A 67 16.26 66.16 45.30
C THR A 67 16.54 64.89 46.10
N THR A 68 17.15 65.04 47.28
CA THR A 68 17.27 63.95 48.25
C THR A 68 15.96 63.70 48.99
N THR A 69 14.90 64.39 48.58
CA THR A 69 13.57 64.26 49.14
C THR A 69 12.99 62.92 48.76
N ASP A 70 12.48 62.24 49.78
CA ASP A 70 11.69 61.02 49.74
C ASP A 70 10.41 61.41 50.49
N SER A 71 9.43 61.85 49.72
CA SER A 71 8.25 62.58 50.22
C SER A 71 7.26 61.69 50.95
N ASP A 72 7.27 60.39 50.70
CA ASP A 72 6.43 59.40 51.38
C ASP A 72 7.20 58.43 52.29
N SER A 73 8.53 58.57 52.35
CA SER A 73 9.44 57.87 53.24
C SER A 73 9.50 56.36 53.03
N ASP A 74 9.40 55.92 51.78
CA ASP A 74 9.41 54.52 51.40
C ASP A 74 10.81 53.97 51.08
N GLY A 75 11.81 54.86 51.01
CA GLY A 75 13.21 54.53 50.72
C GLY A 75 13.66 54.82 49.28
N VAL A 76 12.77 55.26 48.40
CA VAL A 76 13.05 55.70 47.03
C VAL A 76 12.95 57.23 46.96
N LYS A 77 13.82 57.89 46.19
CA LYS A 77 13.79 59.36 46.09
C LYS A 77 12.80 59.80 45.04
N ASP A 78 12.09 60.90 45.28
CA ASP A 78 11.03 61.46 44.42
C ASP A 78 11.40 61.56 42.93
N GLY A 79 12.68 61.80 42.61
CA GLY A 79 13.15 61.93 41.22
C GLY A 79 13.26 60.61 40.45
N THR A 80 13.24 59.47 41.14
CA THR A 80 13.29 58.10 40.58
C THR A 80 12.13 57.24 41.03
N ASP A 81 11.26 57.79 41.88
CA ASP A 81 10.10 57.11 42.44
C ASP A 81 8.94 57.15 41.44
N ASN A 82 8.39 55.98 41.11
CA ASN A 82 7.22 55.87 40.22
C ASN A 82 5.90 56.22 40.94
N CYS A 83 5.91 56.45 42.25
CA CYS A 83 4.80 57.02 43.03
C CYS A 83 5.30 58.00 44.13
N PRO A 84 5.79 59.21 43.80
CA PRO A 84 6.47 60.14 44.74
C PRO A 84 5.70 60.62 45.99
N THR A 85 4.45 60.19 46.17
CA THR A 85 3.58 60.62 47.28
C THR A 85 2.84 59.45 47.94
N ILE A 86 3.04 58.23 47.47
CA ILE A 86 2.37 57.02 47.96
C ILE A 86 3.41 55.89 48.06
N ALA A 87 3.81 55.59 49.30
CA ALA A 87 4.88 54.65 49.58
C ALA A 87 4.70 53.28 48.88
N ASN A 88 5.63 52.92 48.02
CA ASN A 88 5.75 51.64 47.33
C ASN A 88 7.23 51.24 47.15
N PRO A 89 7.91 50.75 48.22
CA PRO A 89 9.35 50.49 48.19
C PRO A 89 9.83 49.52 47.10
N ASN A 90 8.92 48.67 46.61
CA ASN A 90 9.20 47.68 45.56
C ASN A 90 9.06 48.23 44.14
N GLN A 91 8.53 49.45 43.97
CA GLN A 91 8.41 50.16 42.68
C GLN A 91 7.75 49.31 41.59
N GLU A 92 6.72 48.54 41.96
CA GLU A 92 6.00 47.70 41.00
C GLU A 92 5.28 48.57 39.97
N ASP A 93 5.49 48.28 38.69
CA ASP A 93 4.91 48.95 37.52
C ASP A 93 4.63 47.86 36.48
N GLN A 94 3.37 47.41 36.45
CA GLN A 94 2.97 46.19 35.75
C GLN A 94 2.90 46.38 34.23
N ASP A 95 2.43 47.54 33.76
CA ASP A 95 2.25 47.87 32.34
C ASP A 95 3.39 48.70 31.75
N LYS A 96 4.34 49.15 32.58
CA LYS A 96 5.60 49.81 32.22
C LYS A 96 5.41 51.19 31.61
N ASP A 97 4.43 51.94 32.09
CA ASP A 97 4.22 53.31 31.66
C ASP A 97 5.01 54.34 32.51
N GLY A 98 5.65 53.88 33.59
CA GLY A 98 6.46 54.69 34.50
C GLY A 98 5.71 55.19 35.72
N ILE A 99 4.44 54.81 35.92
CA ILE A 99 3.62 55.10 37.10
C ILE A 99 3.47 53.81 37.91
N GLY A 100 3.69 53.86 39.22
CA GLY A 100 3.64 52.65 40.04
C GLY A 100 2.20 52.14 40.25
N ASN A 101 2.05 50.82 40.39
CA ASN A 101 0.76 50.14 40.56
C ASN A 101 -0.13 50.71 41.69
N VAL A 102 0.45 51.35 42.71
CA VAL A 102 -0.29 51.90 43.85
C VAL A 102 -0.88 53.29 43.58
N CYS A 103 -0.32 54.02 42.62
CA CYS A 103 -0.75 55.37 42.24
C CYS A 103 -1.26 55.45 40.80
N ASP A 104 -1.18 54.36 40.04
CA ASP A 104 -1.81 54.21 38.74
C ASP A 104 -3.26 53.71 38.88
N GLU A 105 -4.21 54.52 38.37
CA GLU A 105 -5.62 54.14 38.29
C GLU A 105 -5.95 53.35 37.01
N VAL A 106 -5.06 53.29 36.02
CA VAL A 106 -5.32 52.73 34.68
C VAL A 106 -4.13 51.92 34.15
N CYS A 107 -4.21 50.60 34.28
CA CYS A 107 -3.28 49.69 33.61
C CYS A 107 -3.51 49.69 32.08
N ASN A 108 -2.49 50.06 31.30
CA ASN A 108 -2.50 50.14 29.84
C ASN A 108 -2.10 48.79 29.19
N PRO A 109 -3.05 48.01 28.64
CA PRO A 109 -2.75 46.69 28.11
C PRO A 109 -1.91 46.75 26.82
N ASN A 110 -0.93 45.86 26.71
CA ASN A 110 -0.12 45.68 25.51
C ASN A 110 -0.52 44.42 24.76
N TRP A 111 -1.42 44.60 23.79
CA TRP A 111 -1.97 43.51 22.99
C TRP A 111 -0.94 42.90 22.05
N LYS A 112 -0.65 41.62 22.26
CA LYS A 112 0.17 40.83 21.33
C LYS A 112 -0.59 39.65 20.77
N ASN A 113 -0.37 39.40 19.48
CA ASN A 113 -0.70 38.12 18.86
C ASN A 113 0.24 37.06 19.43
N THR A 114 -0.13 36.45 20.56
CA THR A 114 0.66 35.37 21.14
C THR A 114 0.37 34.03 20.46
N THR A 115 -0.71 33.95 19.66
CA THR A 115 -1.07 32.78 18.85
C THR A 115 -1.02 33.08 17.36
N SER A 116 -0.79 32.04 16.56
CA SER A 116 -1.01 32.09 15.11
C SER A 116 -2.50 31.89 14.81
N TRP A 117 -2.95 32.31 13.62
CA TRP A 117 -4.28 31.95 13.13
C TRP A 117 -4.49 30.44 13.22
N THR A 118 -5.64 30.00 13.74
CA THR A 118 -6.03 28.59 13.68
C THR A 118 -6.20 28.13 12.24
N ASP A 119 -6.17 26.81 12.06
CA ASP A 119 -6.60 26.20 10.80
C ASP A 119 -8.07 26.56 10.50
N TRP A 120 -8.41 26.50 9.21
CA TRP A 120 -9.76 26.74 8.74
C TRP A 120 -10.67 25.58 9.14
N VAL A 121 -11.76 25.90 9.83
CA VAL A 121 -12.80 24.94 10.24
C VAL A 121 -14.03 25.11 9.36
N ASN A 122 -14.57 23.99 8.89
CA ASN A 122 -15.82 23.94 8.11
C ASN A 122 -17.01 24.26 9.02
N LEU A 123 -17.86 25.21 8.61
CA LEU A 123 -19.06 25.60 9.36
C LEU A 123 -20.33 25.03 8.73
N SER A 124 -20.60 25.43 7.49
CA SER A 124 -21.84 25.10 6.79
C SER A 124 -21.70 25.32 5.29
N CYS A 125 -22.56 24.64 4.52
CA CYS A 125 -22.65 24.86 3.09
C CYS A 125 -23.52 26.07 2.76
N PHE A 126 -23.06 26.90 1.82
CA PHE A 126 -23.81 27.99 1.21
C PHE A 126 -23.93 27.72 -0.29
N GLY A 127 -25.04 27.10 -0.70
CA GLY A 127 -25.12 26.50 -2.03
C GLY A 127 -24.12 25.35 -2.18
N ASN A 128 -23.30 25.39 -3.23
CA ASN A 128 -22.22 24.42 -3.47
C ASN A 128 -20.86 24.83 -2.88
N GLN A 129 -20.81 25.89 -2.06
CA GLN A 129 -19.58 26.39 -1.46
C GLN A 129 -19.55 26.10 0.05
N MET A 130 -18.39 25.73 0.59
CA MET A 130 -18.18 25.54 2.02
C MET A 130 -17.81 26.87 2.68
N ASN A 131 -18.59 27.29 3.67
CA ASN A 131 -18.25 28.41 4.54
C ASN A 131 -17.29 27.92 5.63
N GLN A 132 -16.14 28.59 5.75
CA GLN A 132 -15.12 28.24 6.72
C GLN A 132 -14.82 29.42 7.64
N SER A 133 -14.41 29.13 8.86
CA SER A 133 -13.91 30.14 9.80
C SER A 133 -12.60 29.72 10.46
N ARG A 134 -11.83 30.73 10.88
CA ARG A 134 -10.68 30.56 11.77
C ARG A 134 -10.60 31.73 12.73
N ASN A 135 -9.85 31.59 13.81
CA ASN A 135 -9.68 32.66 14.78
C ASN A 135 -8.22 32.85 15.20
N ILE A 136 -7.98 33.95 15.89
CA ILE A 136 -6.73 34.27 16.58
C ILE A 136 -7.10 34.98 17.88
N THR A 137 -6.40 34.64 18.96
CA THR A 137 -6.61 35.26 20.28
C THR A 137 -5.42 36.12 20.65
N GLN A 138 -5.70 37.38 20.97
CA GLN A 138 -4.75 38.34 21.52
C GLN A 138 -4.82 38.33 23.04
N TYR A 139 -3.65 38.36 23.64
CA TYR A 139 -3.50 38.41 25.09
C TYR A 139 -2.77 39.70 25.43
N ASP A 140 -3.16 40.28 26.56
CA ASP A 140 -2.40 41.36 27.14
C ASP A 140 -1.11 40.79 27.74
N GLN A 141 0.03 41.25 27.23
CA GLN A 141 1.34 40.83 27.72
C GLN A 141 1.55 41.22 29.19
N TYR A 142 0.90 42.29 29.66
CA TYR A 142 1.07 42.82 31.01
C TYR A 142 0.07 42.27 32.01
N SER A 143 -0.85 41.39 31.58
CA SER A 143 -1.82 40.73 32.47
C SER A 143 -2.59 41.73 33.35
N CYS A 144 -2.94 42.90 32.81
CA CYS A 144 -3.82 43.86 33.48
C CYS A 144 -5.12 43.14 33.85
N ASN A 145 -5.37 42.93 35.15
CA ASN A 145 -6.42 42.06 35.70
C ASN A 145 -7.86 42.45 35.29
N GLU A 146 -8.04 43.57 34.59
CA GLU A 146 -9.32 44.07 34.10
C GLU A 146 -9.55 43.83 32.60
N SER A 147 -8.57 43.30 31.86
CA SER A 147 -8.66 43.13 30.41
C SER A 147 -9.00 41.68 30.00
N VAL A 148 -10.14 41.50 29.32
CA VAL A 148 -10.60 40.20 28.80
C VAL A 148 -9.89 39.91 27.47
N ASN A 149 -9.32 38.70 27.30
CA ASN A 149 -8.72 38.25 26.04
C ASN A 149 -9.62 38.55 24.83
N GLN A 150 -9.06 39.08 23.75
CA GLN A 150 -9.80 39.39 22.53
C GLN A 150 -9.61 38.30 21.48
N THR A 151 -10.70 37.78 20.91
CA THR A 151 -10.66 36.77 19.84
C THR A 151 -11.27 37.34 18.56
N PHE A 152 -10.50 37.31 17.47
CA PHE A 152 -10.94 37.78 16.15
C PHE A 152 -11.24 36.58 15.25
N PHE A 153 -12.32 36.69 14.46
CA PHE A 153 -12.73 35.66 13.52
C PHE A 153 -12.57 36.13 12.08
N GLN A 154 -12.16 35.22 11.21
CA GLN A 154 -12.12 35.43 9.76
C GLN A 154 -12.97 34.37 9.07
N TYR A 155 -13.70 34.78 8.03
CA TYR A 155 -14.58 33.91 7.23
C TYR A 155 -14.17 33.89 5.76
N ARG A 156 -14.43 32.76 5.09
CA ARG A 156 -14.30 32.63 3.62
C ARG A 156 -15.27 31.62 3.04
N LEU A 157 -15.58 31.76 1.75
CA LEU A 157 -16.29 30.77 0.95
C LEU A 157 -15.31 30.03 0.03
N VAL A 158 -15.34 28.71 0.04
CA VAL A 158 -14.51 27.86 -0.83
C VAL A 158 -15.41 27.07 -1.78
N GLY A 159 -15.06 27.08 -3.07
CA GLY A 159 -15.77 26.29 -4.09
C GLY A 159 -15.63 24.78 -3.86
N PRO A 160 -16.45 23.96 -4.56
CA PRO A 160 -16.41 22.51 -4.41
C PRO A 160 -15.07 21.95 -4.86
N ILE A 161 -14.58 20.95 -4.14
CA ILE A 161 -13.37 20.22 -4.49
C ILE A 161 -13.78 18.78 -4.79
N PHE A 162 -13.86 18.44 -6.06
CA PHE A 162 -14.27 17.11 -6.49
C PHE A 162 -13.14 16.10 -6.34
N GLN A 163 -13.45 14.98 -5.70
CA GLN A 163 -12.59 13.81 -5.60
C GLN A 163 -13.33 12.58 -6.12
N ASN A 164 -12.56 11.64 -6.67
CA ASN A 164 -13.06 10.38 -7.19
C ASN A 164 -12.72 9.26 -6.21
N SER A 165 -13.66 8.36 -5.95
CA SER A 165 -13.36 7.07 -5.35
C SER A 165 -12.50 6.24 -6.31
N SER A 166 -11.87 5.20 -5.78
CA SER A 166 -11.37 4.09 -6.60
C SER A 166 -12.53 3.48 -7.40
N TRP A 167 -12.20 2.90 -8.55
CA TRP A 167 -13.13 2.03 -9.26
C TRP A 167 -13.47 0.82 -8.39
N SER A 168 -14.74 0.41 -8.39
CA SER A 168 -15.16 -0.86 -7.85
C SER A 168 -14.51 -2.03 -8.60
N ASP A 169 -14.52 -3.20 -7.98
CA ASP A 169 -14.25 -4.44 -8.70
C ASP A 169 -15.26 -4.65 -9.83
N TRP A 170 -14.84 -5.44 -10.82
CA TRP A 170 -15.71 -5.86 -11.90
C TRP A 170 -16.70 -6.87 -11.39
N VAL A 171 -17.99 -6.60 -11.59
CA VAL A 171 -19.09 -7.48 -11.23
C VAL A 171 -19.78 -7.98 -12.49
N ASP A 172 -20.09 -9.28 -12.53
CA ASP A 172 -20.90 -9.87 -13.58
C ASP A 172 -22.34 -9.35 -13.46
N ILE A 173 -22.86 -8.76 -14.53
CA ILE A 173 -24.26 -8.28 -14.55
C ILE A 173 -25.18 -9.20 -15.33
N GLU A 174 -24.62 -10.25 -15.92
CA GLU A 174 -25.31 -11.30 -16.66
C GLU A 174 -24.53 -12.61 -16.59
N SER A 175 -25.23 -13.72 -16.85
CA SER A 175 -24.61 -15.04 -17.02
C SER A 175 -23.82 -15.11 -18.33
N CYS A 176 -22.95 -16.12 -18.45
CA CYS A 176 -22.26 -16.41 -19.71
C CYS A 176 -23.27 -16.65 -20.83
N ARG A 177 -22.98 -16.13 -22.02
CA ARG A 177 -23.78 -16.27 -23.23
C ARG A 177 -23.26 -17.43 -24.07
N GLN A 178 -24.09 -17.95 -24.97
CA GLN A 178 -23.74 -19.08 -25.86
C GLN A 178 -22.52 -18.85 -26.77
N ASN A 179 -22.04 -17.63 -26.91
CA ASN A 179 -20.86 -17.25 -27.66
C ASN A 179 -19.59 -17.09 -26.78
N ASP A 180 -19.58 -17.69 -25.58
CA ASP A 180 -18.45 -17.65 -24.64
C ASP A 180 -18.06 -16.25 -24.17
N THR A 181 -19.05 -15.35 -24.06
CA THR A 181 -18.83 -13.99 -23.53
C THR A 181 -19.84 -13.61 -22.46
N LYS A 182 -19.43 -12.71 -21.56
CA LYS A 182 -20.29 -12.06 -20.55
C LYS A 182 -19.91 -10.60 -20.37
N ILE A 183 -20.88 -9.78 -19.99
CA ILE A 183 -20.66 -8.38 -19.64
C ILE A 183 -20.37 -8.22 -18.15
N GLN A 184 -19.32 -7.45 -17.86
CA GLN A 184 -19.02 -6.97 -16.52
C GLN A 184 -19.24 -5.47 -16.43
N LEU A 185 -19.60 -5.01 -15.23
CA LEU A 185 -19.80 -3.61 -14.87
C LEU A 185 -18.90 -3.26 -13.68
N ARG A 186 -18.37 -2.04 -13.69
CA ARG A 186 -17.82 -1.39 -12.49
C ARG A 186 -18.22 0.07 -12.43
N ASN A 187 -18.14 0.67 -11.25
CA ASN A 187 -18.47 2.07 -11.04
C ASN A 187 -17.42 2.82 -10.22
N LEU A 188 -17.45 4.14 -10.29
CA LEU A 188 -16.76 5.02 -9.35
C LEU A 188 -17.68 6.19 -8.97
N THR A 189 -17.50 6.73 -7.78
CA THR A 189 -18.28 7.86 -7.27
C THR A 189 -17.39 9.09 -7.21
N GLN A 190 -17.80 10.17 -7.88
CA GLN A 190 -17.23 11.50 -7.69
C GLN A 190 -18.05 12.24 -6.64
N TYR A 191 -17.39 12.73 -5.59
CA TYR A 191 -18.01 13.47 -4.50
C TYR A 191 -17.25 14.77 -4.25
N ASP A 192 -17.95 15.75 -3.68
CA ASP A 192 -17.32 16.97 -3.17
C ASP A 192 -16.73 16.69 -1.78
N LEU A 193 -15.44 16.97 -1.59
CA LEU A 193 -14.72 16.75 -0.35
C LEU A 193 -15.39 17.42 0.86
N TYR A 194 -16.08 18.56 0.62
CA TYR A 194 -16.79 19.29 1.67
C TYR A 194 -18.25 18.86 1.84
N GLY A 195 -18.77 17.98 0.97
CA GLY A 195 -20.14 17.49 1.03
C GLY A 195 -21.21 18.53 0.70
N CYS A 196 -20.85 19.65 0.05
CA CYS A 196 -21.82 20.69 -0.32
C CYS A 196 -22.48 20.45 -1.68
N SER A 197 -21.93 19.54 -2.49
CA SER A 197 -22.47 19.17 -3.81
C SER A 197 -22.90 17.70 -3.84
N PRO A 198 -23.93 17.35 -4.65
CA PRO A 198 -24.36 15.96 -4.80
C PRO A 198 -23.27 15.11 -5.47
N SER A 199 -23.17 13.85 -5.05
CA SER A 199 -22.25 12.89 -5.66
C SER A 199 -22.77 12.40 -7.02
N LEU A 200 -21.84 12.14 -7.94
CA LEU A 200 -22.10 11.59 -9.27
C LEU A 200 -21.49 10.18 -9.39
N ILE A 201 -22.18 9.26 -10.06
CA ILE A 201 -21.70 7.90 -10.31
C ILE A 201 -21.36 7.74 -11.79
N PHE A 202 -20.15 7.26 -12.07
CA PHE A 202 -19.71 6.91 -13.43
C PHE A 202 -19.62 5.39 -13.55
N ASN A 203 -20.14 4.87 -14.66
CA ASN A 203 -20.18 3.44 -14.94
C ASN A 203 -19.27 3.10 -16.12
N GLN A 204 -18.65 1.92 -16.06
CA GLN A 204 -17.90 1.34 -17.16
C GLN A 204 -18.29 -0.11 -17.36
N THR A 205 -18.52 -0.51 -18.61
CA THR A 205 -18.79 -1.89 -19.01
C THR A 205 -17.64 -2.46 -19.82
N ARG A 206 -17.48 -3.78 -19.79
CA ARG A 206 -16.61 -4.54 -20.70
C ARG A 206 -17.21 -5.91 -21.00
N GLU A 207 -16.85 -6.46 -22.14
CA GLU A 207 -17.13 -7.85 -22.51
C GLU A 207 -15.89 -8.69 -22.22
N VAL A 208 -16.05 -9.81 -21.52
CA VAL A 208 -14.98 -10.75 -21.19
C VAL A 208 -15.34 -12.15 -21.63
N SER A 209 -14.32 -12.97 -21.90
CA SER A 209 -14.50 -14.38 -22.20
C SER A 209 -14.97 -15.16 -20.97
N CYS A 210 -15.85 -16.11 -21.18
CA CYS A 210 -16.26 -17.13 -20.23
C CYS A 210 -16.49 -18.42 -20.99
N ASP A 211 -16.70 -19.52 -20.28
CA ASP A 211 -17.09 -20.79 -20.90
C ASP A 211 -18.57 -21.01 -20.57
N PHE A 212 -19.44 -20.95 -21.58
CA PHE A 212 -20.87 -21.15 -21.39
C PHE A 212 -21.19 -22.59 -20.99
N CYS A 213 -20.38 -23.52 -21.49
CA CYS A 213 -20.65 -24.93 -21.41
C CYS A 213 -19.33 -25.70 -21.42
N ILE A 214 -19.04 -26.37 -20.31
CA ILE A 214 -17.83 -27.18 -20.19
C ILE A 214 -18.19 -28.61 -20.66
N PRO A 215 -17.48 -29.19 -21.67
CA PRO A 215 -17.73 -30.55 -22.12
C PRO A 215 -17.56 -31.60 -21.01
N ASN A 216 -18.46 -32.58 -20.93
CA ASN A 216 -18.43 -33.65 -19.94
C ASN A 216 -18.11 -35.01 -20.58
N TRP A 217 -16.81 -35.26 -20.79
CA TRP A 217 -16.29 -36.46 -21.47
C TRP A 217 -16.35 -37.71 -20.59
N VAL A 218 -16.99 -38.77 -21.08
CA VAL A 218 -17.07 -40.09 -20.44
C VAL A 218 -16.48 -41.16 -21.37
N LYS A 219 -15.66 -42.06 -20.81
CA LYS A 219 -15.06 -43.20 -21.52
C LYS A 219 -16.10 -44.31 -21.73
N VAL A 220 -16.23 -44.78 -22.97
CA VAL A 220 -17.16 -45.84 -23.38
C VAL A 220 -16.35 -46.99 -23.99
N LEU A 221 -16.56 -48.22 -23.50
CA LEU A 221 -15.96 -49.44 -24.05
C LEU A 221 -16.89 -50.05 -25.11
N THR A 222 -16.31 -50.46 -26.24
CA THR A 222 -17.00 -51.18 -27.32
C THR A 222 -16.19 -52.40 -27.74
N GLU A 223 -16.78 -53.29 -28.55
CA GLU A 223 -16.09 -54.45 -29.13
C GLU A 223 -14.85 -54.07 -29.97
N ASN A 224 -14.79 -52.83 -30.47
CA ASN A 224 -13.74 -52.31 -31.34
C ASN A 224 -12.78 -51.33 -30.63
N GLY A 225 -12.85 -51.21 -29.30
CA GLY A 225 -11.99 -50.33 -28.49
C GLY A 225 -12.73 -49.29 -27.65
N PHE A 226 -12.01 -48.27 -27.19
CA PHE A 226 -12.55 -47.21 -26.33
C PHE A 226 -12.76 -45.92 -27.10
N TRP A 227 -13.88 -45.23 -26.85
CA TRP A 227 -14.12 -43.87 -27.34
C TRP A 227 -14.63 -42.98 -26.20
N PHE A 228 -14.54 -41.66 -26.37
CA PHE A 228 -15.01 -40.69 -25.39
C PHE A 228 -16.25 -39.97 -25.92
N ASN A 229 -17.29 -39.91 -25.08
CA ASN A 229 -18.55 -39.25 -25.38
C ASN A 229 -18.71 -37.99 -24.53
N ASP A 230 -19.08 -36.87 -25.15
CA ASP A 230 -19.50 -35.69 -24.40
C ASP A 230 -20.97 -35.85 -23.99
N THR A 231 -21.20 -36.15 -22.71
CA THR A 231 -22.53 -36.46 -22.19
C THR A 231 -23.45 -35.25 -22.07
N ASN A 232 -22.93 -34.03 -22.13
CA ASN A 232 -23.76 -32.82 -22.11
C ASN A 232 -23.86 -32.14 -23.49
N GLU A 233 -23.32 -32.77 -24.54
CA GLU A 233 -23.37 -32.34 -25.95
C GLU A 233 -23.06 -30.87 -26.16
N CYS A 234 -21.96 -30.43 -25.56
CA CYS A 234 -21.66 -29.03 -25.42
C CYS A 234 -21.46 -28.30 -26.75
N TYR A 235 -20.63 -28.88 -27.62
CA TYR A 235 -20.40 -28.38 -28.97
C TYR A 235 -21.70 -28.28 -29.79
N ASN A 236 -22.63 -29.23 -29.66
CA ASN A 236 -23.90 -29.19 -30.39
C ASN A 236 -24.79 -28.02 -29.92
N LYS A 237 -24.64 -27.58 -28.66
CA LYS A 237 -25.42 -26.48 -28.08
C LYS A 237 -24.90 -25.10 -28.48
N THR A 238 -23.58 -24.95 -28.60
CA THR A 238 -22.92 -23.66 -28.83
C THR A 238 -22.44 -23.49 -30.28
N ASN A 239 -22.15 -24.59 -30.99
CA ASN A 239 -21.39 -24.65 -32.24
C ASN A 239 -20.01 -23.97 -32.17
N LEU A 240 -19.43 -23.81 -30.98
CA LEU A 240 -18.13 -23.19 -30.79
C LEU A 240 -17.01 -24.23 -30.83
N SER A 241 -16.00 -24.01 -31.66
CA SER A 241 -14.86 -24.94 -31.76
C SER A 241 -13.98 -24.98 -30.51
N SER A 242 -14.08 -23.97 -29.63
CA SER A 242 -13.44 -23.97 -28.31
C SER A 242 -13.86 -25.17 -27.46
N ASP A 243 -15.10 -25.61 -27.60
CA ASP A 243 -15.66 -26.74 -26.82
C ASP A 243 -15.15 -28.11 -27.31
N LEU A 244 -14.33 -28.13 -28.36
CA LEU A 244 -13.59 -29.30 -28.83
C LEU A 244 -12.12 -29.28 -28.37
N LEU A 245 -11.61 -28.16 -27.85
CA LEU A 245 -10.29 -28.10 -27.23
C LEU A 245 -10.32 -28.95 -25.96
N ASN A 246 -9.35 -29.84 -25.80
CA ASN A 246 -9.32 -30.92 -24.77
C ASN A 246 -10.16 -32.16 -25.07
N ARG A 247 -10.64 -32.36 -26.30
CA ARG A 247 -11.18 -33.67 -26.68
C ARG A 247 -10.09 -34.75 -26.49
N PRO A 248 -10.33 -35.79 -25.66
CA PRO A 248 -9.37 -36.86 -25.49
C PRO A 248 -9.13 -37.61 -26.82
N ARG A 249 -7.87 -37.99 -27.08
CA ARG A 249 -7.49 -38.72 -28.31
C ARG A 249 -8.09 -40.12 -28.27
N THR A 250 -8.84 -40.49 -29.31
CA THR A 250 -9.42 -41.84 -29.47
C THR A 250 -8.30 -42.83 -29.83
N VAL A 251 -8.14 -43.91 -29.06
CA VAL A 251 -7.17 -44.98 -29.31
C VAL A 251 -7.92 -46.26 -29.67
N TYR A 252 -7.62 -46.84 -30.83
CA TYR A 252 -8.23 -48.10 -31.29
C TYR A 252 -7.35 -49.29 -30.90
N LEU A 253 -8.02 -50.41 -30.61
CA LEU A 253 -7.41 -51.69 -30.29
C LEU A 253 -7.54 -52.62 -31.49
N ASN A 254 -6.42 -53.01 -32.11
CA ASN A 254 -6.43 -54.09 -33.09
C ASN A 254 -6.07 -55.39 -32.37
N VAL A 255 -7.04 -56.29 -32.21
CA VAL A 255 -6.88 -57.54 -31.46
C VAL A 255 -6.68 -58.69 -32.45
N THR A 256 -5.48 -59.26 -32.47
CA THR A 256 -5.23 -60.60 -33.03
C THR A 256 -4.75 -61.52 -31.91
N GLU A 257 -5.08 -62.81 -31.98
CA GLU A 257 -5.21 -63.74 -30.84
C GLU A 257 -4.04 -63.89 -29.86
N ASN A 258 -2.87 -63.29 -30.07
CA ASN A 258 -1.79 -63.22 -29.06
C ASN A 258 -0.93 -61.94 -29.09
N PHE A 259 -1.28 -60.94 -29.91
CA PHE A 259 -0.50 -59.70 -30.00
C PHE A 259 -1.42 -58.50 -30.17
N THR A 260 -1.33 -57.52 -29.26
CA THR A 260 -2.05 -56.26 -29.41
C THR A 260 -1.07 -55.10 -29.54
N SER A 261 -1.28 -54.32 -30.60
CA SER A 261 -0.64 -53.02 -30.80
C SER A 261 -1.69 -51.93 -30.58
N PHE A 262 -1.37 -50.97 -29.71
CA PHE A 262 -2.14 -49.76 -29.53
C PHE A 262 -1.63 -48.71 -30.52
N ILE A 263 -2.53 -48.19 -31.34
CA ILE A 263 -2.20 -47.27 -32.43
C ILE A 263 -2.99 -45.97 -32.22
N ASP A 264 -2.34 -44.82 -32.41
CA ASP A 264 -3.03 -43.53 -32.49
C ASP A 264 -3.85 -43.49 -33.79
N ASN A 265 -5.16 -43.27 -33.69
CA ASN A 265 -6.03 -43.32 -34.87
C ASN A 265 -5.72 -42.25 -35.91
N ASN A 266 -5.27 -41.08 -35.46
CA ASN A 266 -5.06 -39.94 -36.33
C ASN A 266 -3.76 -40.08 -37.12
N SER A 267 -2.71 -40.61 -36.49
CA SER A 267 -1.39 -40.73 -37.09
C SER A 267 -1.04 -42.15 -37.56
N GLN A 268 -1.85 -43.16 -37.21
CA GLN A 268 -1.56 -44.58 -37.42
C GLN A 268 -0.23 -45.03 -36.77
N GLU A 269 0.23 -44.28 -35.76
CA GLU A 269 1.49 -44.54 -35.08
C GLU A 269 1.32 -45.58 -33.96
N LYS A 270 2.23 -46.56 -33.92
CA LYS A 270 2.35 -47.48 -32.79
C LYS A 270 2.74 -46.73 -31.52
N LEU A 271 2.06 -47.03 -30.41
CA LEU A 271 2.28 -46.43 -29.09
C LEU A 271 2.77 -47.47 -28.07
N LEU A 272 2.13 -48.63 -28.05
CA LEU A 272 2.38 -49.70 -27.10
C LEU A 272 2.14 -51.04 -27.80
N GLU A 273 3.03 -52.00 -27.62
CA GLU A 273 2.80 -53.40 -27.96
C GLU A 273 2.91 -54.25 -26.70
N VAL A 274 1.98 -55.19 -26.54
CA VAL A 274 1.98 -56.15 -25.45
C VAL A 274 1.68 -57.54 -25.97
N ASN A 275 2.50 -58.50 -25.52
CA ASN A 275 2.24 -59.92 -25.71
C ASN A 275 1.50 -60.43 -24.47
N PHE A 276 0.17 -60.31 -24.50
CA PHE A 276 -0.68 -60.60 -23.35
C PHE A 276 -2.04 -61.15 -23.78
N ASN A 277 -2.55 -62.14 -23.05
CA ASN A 277 -3.85 -62.73 -23.32
C ASN A 277 -4.96 -62.01 -22.55
N PHE A 278 -5.67 -61.11 -23.23
CA PHE A 278 -6.74 -60.28 -22.64
C PHE A 278 -7.97 -61.07 -22.21
N SER A 279 -8.17 -62.30 -22.71
CA SER A 279 -9.33 -63.13 -22.34
C SER A 279 -9.31 -63.57 -20.86
N LYS A 280 -8.16 -63.51 -20.19
CA LYS A 280 -7.98 -63.88 -18.77
C LYS A 280 -8.12 -62.68 -17.80
N TYR A 281 -8.15 -61.44 -18.29
CA TYR A 281 -7.99 -60.22 -17.48
C TYR A 281 -8.96 -59.08 -17.86
N SER A 282 -10.15 -59.41 -18.37
CA SER A 282 -11.15 -58.45 -18.87
C SER A 282 -11.53 -57.32 -17.89
N GLU A 283 -11.46 -57.56 -16.58
CA GLU A 283 -11.78 -56.55 -15.54
C GLU A 283 -10.69 -55.48 -15.36
N ASN A 284 -9.42 -55.74 -15.73
CA ASN A 284 -8.30 -54.81 -15.51
C ASN A 284 -8.16 -53.71 -16.58
N LEU A 285 -8.91 -53.78 -17.68
CA LEU A 285 -8.75 -52.82 -18.80
C LEU A 285 -9.54 -51.53 -18.64
N LEU A 286 -10.49 -51.46 -17.70
CA LEU A 286 -11.29 -50.24 -17.47
C LEU A 286 -10.39 -49.04 -17.12
N ASN A 287 -9.33 -49.30 -16.35
CA ASN A 287 -8.37 -48.28 -15.90
C ASN A 287 -7.21 -48.07 -16.88
N LEU A 288 -7.19 -48.77 -18.02
CA LEU A 288 -6.13 -48.59 -19.01
C LEU A 288 -6.20 -47.18 -19.61
N SER A 289 -5.12 -46.43 -19.48
CA SER A 289 -4.91 -45.16 -20.16
C SER A 289 -3.48 -45.06 -20.68
N ILE A 290 -3.32 -44.51 -21.88
CA ILE A 290 -2.03 -44.24 -22.51
C ILE A 290 -1.96 -42.73 -22.71
N LEU A 291 -1.07 -42.09 -21.98
CA LEU A 291 -0.78 -40.67 -22.09
C LEU A 291 0.50 -40.50 -22.90
N LYS A 292 0.45 -39.62 -23.90
CA LYS A 292 1.56 -39.29 -24.77
C LYS A 292 1.74 -37.78 -24.81
N GLU A 293 2.94 -37.34 -25.17
CA GLU A 293 3.24 -35.92 -25.34
C GLU A 293 2.30 -35.20 -26.32
N GLU A 294 2.00 -33.93 -26.03
CA GLU A 294 1.27 -33.04 -26.93
C GLU A 294 2.15 -32.60 -28.13
N ASN A 295 1.52 -32.08 -29.19
CA ASN A 295 2.23 -31.71 -30.43
C ASN A 295 3.32 -30.63 -30.22
N ASN A 296 3.24 -29.84 -29.15
CA ASN A 296 4.20 -28.78 -28.81
C ASN A 296 5.11 -29.13 -27.61
N SER A 297 5.15 -30.39 -27.20
CA SER A 297 6.00 -30.80 -26.09
C SER A 297 7.48 -30.59 -26.40
N SER A 298 8.25 -30.18 -25.40
CA SER A 298 9.71 -30.03 -25.50
C SER A 298 10.46 -31.36 -25.40
N TYR A 299 9.79 -32.44 -24.97
CA TYR A 299 10.34 -33.78 -24.87
C TYR A 299 9.26 -34.85 -25.09
N GLY A 300 9.65 -35.99 -25.66
CA GLY A 300 8.78 -37.14 -25.81
C GLY A 300 8.54 -37.82 -24.46
N TYR A 301 7.32 -38.30 -24.22
CA TYR A 301 7.04 -39.21 -23.10
C TYR A 301 5.88 -40.14 -23.41
N THR A 302 5.86 -41.29 -22.78
CA THR A 302 4.71 -42.19 -22.81
C THR A 302 4.49 -42.77 -21.43
N LEU A 303 3.28 -42.60 -20.92
CA LEU A 303 2.82 -43.13 -19.65
C LEU A 303 1.63 -44.08 -19.89
N VAL A 304 1.79 -45.35 -19.55
CA VAL A 304 0.68 -46.32 -19.55
C VAL A 304 0.25 -46.62 -18.13
N LYS A 305 -1.01 -46.33 -17.81
CA LYS A 305 -1.64 -46.66 -16.51
C LYS A 305 -2.59 -47.84 -16.64
N GLY A 306 -2.80 -48.54 -15.53
CA GLY A 306 -3.85 -49.56 -15.40
C GLY A 306 -3.56 -50.88 -16.12
N LEU A 307 -2.36 -51.07 -16.67
CA LEU A 307 -1.92 -52.34 -17.25
C LEU A 307 -0.72 -52.85 -16.44
N ASN A 308 -0.94 -53.53 -15.32
CA ASN A 308 0.15 -54.09 -14.52
C ASN A 308 0.38 -55.57 -14.89
N LEU A 309 1.61 -55.90 -15.28
CA LEU A 309 2.00 -57.24 -15.69
C LEU A 309 2.60 -58.02 -14.52
N SER A 310 1.99 -59.17 -14.16
CA SER A 310 2.41 -60.00 -13.01
C SER A 310 3.82 -60.58 -13.20
N ILE A 311 4.52 -60.74 -12.08
CA ILE A 311 5.90 -61.26 -11.98
C ILE A 311 6.01 -62.70 -12.52
N ASP A 312 4.93 -63.48 -12.43
CA ASP A 312 4.96 -64.94 -12.61
C ASP A 312 4.90 -65.41 -14.07
N GLU A 313 4.52 -64.56 -15.03
CA GLU A 313 4.30 -64.98 -16.43
C GLU A 313 5.41 -64.52 -17.39
N ASN A 314 6.37 -63.72 -16.92
CA ASN A 314 7.42 -63.08 -17.72
C ASN A 314 6.97 -62.18 -18.92
N PRO A 315 5.74 -61.62 -18.99
CA PRO A 315 5.41 -60.70 -20.08
C PRO A 315 6.08 -59.34 -19.86
N SER A 316 6.47 -58.70 -20.96
CA SER A 316 6.98 -57.34 -20.96
C SER A 316 6.27 -56.51 -22.02
N LYS A 317 6.34 -55.19 -21.86
CA LYS A 317 5.76 -54.21 -22.78
C LYS A 317 6.84 -53.66 -23.69
N ILE A 318 6.40 -53.26 -24.88
CA ILE A 318 7.20 -52.48 -25.82
C ILE A 318 6.54 -51.11 -25.94
N ILE A 319 7.27 -50.06 -25.59
CA ILE A 319 6.80 -48.67 -25.68
C ILE A 319 7.51 -47.97 -26.83
N TYR A 320 6.75 -47.23 -27.63
CA TYR A 320 7.25 -46.39 -28.71
C TYR A 320 7.22 -44.92 -28.30
N LEU A 321 8.40 -44.32 -28.19
CA LEU A 321 8.61 -42.96 -27.71
C LEU A 321 9.13 -42.07 -28.86
N ASN A 322 8.52 -40.90 -29.04
CA ASN A 322 8.97 -39.96 -30.06
C ASN A 322 10.30 -39.31 -29.63
N LYS A 323 11.17 -39.06 -30.61
CA LYS A 323 12.49 -38.45 -30.40
C LYS A 323 12.41 -36.95 -30.69
N LEU A 324 12.13 -36.13 -29.67
CA LEU A 324 11.99 -34.68 -29.79
C LEU A 324 13.26 -33.93 -29.35
N LEU A 325 13.95 -34.42 -28.31
CA LEU A 325 15.14 -33.76 -27.76
C LEU A 325 16.44 -34.05 -28.53
N ASN A 326 16.44 -35.10 -29.37
CA ASN A 326 17.64 -35.62 -30.04
C ASN A 326 18.83 -35.96 -29.10
N SER A 327 18.62 -36.00 -27.78
CA SER A 327 19.69 -36.22 -26.80
C SER A 327 20.24 -37.65 -26.85
N GLY A 328 19.39 -38.64 -27.15
CA GLY A 328 19.76 -40.05 -27.00
C GLY A 328 19.48 -40.62 -25.61
N PHE A 329 19.12 -39.77 -24.64
CA PHE A 329 18.94 -40.14 -23.24
C PHE A 329 17.47 -40.43 -22.94
N ILE A 330 17.22 -41.54 -22.26
CA ILE A 330 15.87 -41.97 -21.91
C ILE A 330 15.84 -42.35 -20.44
N CYS A 331 14.85 -41.84 -19.72
CA CYS A 331 14.58 -42.28 -18.37
C CYS A 331 13.38 -43.23 -18.34
N ILE A 332 13.62 -44.45 -17.88
CA ILE A 332 12.57 -45.41 -17.55
C ILE A 332 12.25 -45.29 -16.08
N LYS A 333 10.96 -45.35 -15.74
CA LYS A 333 10.44 -45.65 -14.41
C LYS A 333 9.47 -46.80 -14.50
N ASP A 334 9.90 -47.96 -14.00
CA ASP A 334 9.14 -49.21 -14.08
C ASP A 334 8.31 -49.39 -12.80
N GLU A 335 7.40 -48.45 -12.58
CA GLU A 335 6.41 -48.42 -11.48
C GLU A 335 5.11 -47.77 -11.98
N GLU A 336 3.98 -48.06 -11.35
CA GLU A 336 2.70 -47.40 -11.69
C GLU A 336 2.77 -45.90 -11.35
N LEU A 337 2.54 -45.04 -12.34
CA LEU A 337 2.60 -43.59 -12.15
C LEU A 337 1.25 -42.93 -12.39
N GLU A 338 0.93 -41.97 -11.52
CA GLU A 338 -0.18 -41.05 -11.72
C GLU A 338 0.17 -39.91 -12.68
N ASN A 339 1.43 -39.49 -12.73
CA ASN A 339 1.89 -38.42 -13.61
C ASN A 339 3.34 -38.65 -14.03
N ILE A 340 3.68 -38.24 -15.26
CA ILE A 340 5.06 -38.31 -15.77
C ILE A 340 6.06 -37.49 -14.95
N SER A 341 5.57 -36.49 -14.20
CA SER A 341 6.37 -35.69 -13.26
C SER A 341 6.96 -36.50 -12.10
N GLN A 342 6.43 -37.70 -11.83
CA GLN A 342 6.98 -38.61 -10.81
C GLN A 342 8.28 -39.30 -11.25
N ILE A 343 8.64 -39.20 -12.54
CA ILE A 343 9.97 -39.56 -12.99
C ILE A 343 10.92 -38.44 -12.56
N SER A 344 11.90 -38.76 -11.72
CA SER A 344 12.81 -37.80 -11.12
C SER A 344 13.59 -36.98 -12.17
N SER A 345 14.06 -35.81 -11.74
CA SER A 345 14.82 -34.90 -12.60
C SER A 345 16.18 -35.45 -13.00
N TYR A 346 16.75 -36.38 -12.23
CA TYR A 346 18.07 -36.98 -12.46
C TYR A 346 18.01 -38.46 -12.88
N CYS A 347 16.82 -39.02 -13.02
CA CYS A 347 16.61 -40.44 -13.34
C CYS A 347 17.37 -41.43 -12.42
N ASN A 348 17.42 -41.13 -11.12
CA ASN A 348 18.21 -41.87 -10.15
C ASN A 348 17.43 -42.28 -8.90
N SER A 349 16.10 -42.19 -8.94
CA SER A 349 15.25 -42.66 -7.84
C SER A 349 14.98 -44.17 -7.94
N THR A 350 14.22 -44.70 -6.98
CA THR A 350 13.81 -46.11 -6.97
C THR A 350 13.03 -46.46 -8.24
N ASN A 351 13.27 -47.66 -8.78
CA ASN A 351 12.66 -48.18 -10.02
C ASN A 351 12.96 -47.35 -11.28
N GLU A 352 13.94 -46.45 -11.23
CA GLU A 352 14.37 -45.69 -12.41
C GLU A 352 15.62 -46.28 -13.05
N THR A 353 15.70 -46.19 -14.38
CA THR A 353 16.87 -46.56 -15.15
C THR A 353 17.12 -45.55 -16.25
N LEU A 354 18.26 -44.87 -16.16
CA LEU A 354 18.76 -43.97 -17.19
C LEU A 354 19.49 -44.75 -18.29
N PHE A 355 19.01 -44.63 -19.52
CA PHE A 355 19.77 -44.91 -20.73
C PHE A 355 20.49 -43.63 -21.17
N ASN A 356 21.79 -43.72 -21.36
CA ASN A 356 22.63 -42.59 -21.79
C ASN A 356 22.89 -42.58 -23.29
N SER A 357 22.43 -43.62 -23.99
CA SER A 357 22.36 -43.68 -25.45
C SER A 357 21.36 -44.77 -25.86
N CYS A 358 20.83 -44.67 -27.08
CA CYS A 358 20.14 -45.78 -27.73
C CYS A 358 20.72 -45.94 -29.15
N PRO A 359 20.98 -47.18 -29.61
CA PRO A 359 20.59 -48.45 -28.99
C PRO A 359 21.50 -48.90 -27.84
N GLN A 360 20.90 -49.50 -26.80
CA GLN A 360 21.62 -50.00 -25.63
C GLN A 360 20.75 -51.03 -24.87
N THR A 361 21.39 -51.98 -24.18
CA THR A 361 20.73 -52.86 -23.21
C THR A 361 21.29 -52.58 -21.82
N LYS A 362 20.42 -52.41 -20.83
CA LYS A 362 20.80 -52.13 -19.44
C LYS A 362 19.80 -52.78 -18.50
N ASN A 363 20.31 -53.58 -17.56
CA ASN A 363 19.50 -54.41 -16.67
C ASN A 363 18.55 -55.33 -17.48
N ASN A 364 17.24 -55.26 -17.22
CA ASN A 364 16.21 -56.05 -17.90
C ASN A 364 15.55 -55.29 -19.07
N TYR A 365 16.06 -54.11 -19.42
CA TYR A 365 15.49 -53.24 -20.45
C TYR A 365 16.41 -53.19 -21.67
N SER A 366 15.83 -53.11 -22.87
CA SER A 366 16.55 -52.72 -24.07
C SER A 366 15.90 -51.50 -24.71
N CYS A 367 16.74 -50.65 -25.28
CA CYS A 367 16.33 -49.53 -26.09
C CYS A 367 16.90 -49.70 -27.50
N GLU A 368 16.03 -49.59 -28.49
CA GLU A 368 16.34 -49.66 -29.92
C GLU A 368 15.79 -48.43 -30.63
N ILE A 369 16.17 -48.23 -31.89
CA ILE A 369 15.58 -47.22 -32.77
C ILE A 369 14.86 -47.94 -33.90
N GLU A 370 13.56 -47.75 -34.01
CA GLU A 370 12.69 -48.30 -35.06
C GLU A 370 11.84 -47.17 -35.61
N ASP A 371 11.81 -47.01 -36.95
CA ASP A 371 11.04 -45.96 -37.64
C ASP A 371 11.25 -44.53 -37.09
N GLY A 372 12.48 -44.21 -36.67
CA GLY A 372 12.83 -42.88 -36.13
C GLY A 372 12.37 -42.62 -34.69
N LYS A 373 11.79 -43.62 -34.02
CA LYS A 373 11.34 -43.58 -32.62
C LYS A 373 12.24 -44.42 -31.73
N TYR A 374 12.25 -44.11 -30.44
CA TYR A 374 12.81 -45.01 -29.45
C TYR A 374 11.83 -46.15 -29.18
N LYS A 375 12.32 -47.38 -29.26
CA LYS A 375 11.60 -48.60 -28.92
C LYS A 375 12.18 -49.16 -27.63
N ILE A 376 11.40 -49.10 -26.55
CA ILE A 376 11.83 -49.54 -25.23
C ILE A 376 11.13 -50.85 -24.91
N ILE A 377 11.91 -51.89 -24.62
CA ILE A 377 11.45 -53.25 -24.38
C ILE A 377 11.79 -53.64 -22.94
N GLY A 378 10.94 -54.47 -22.32
CA GLY A 378 11.23 -55.09 -21.02
C GLY A 378 10.47 -54.49 -19.84
N LEU A 379 9.58 -53.51 -20.06
CA LEU A 379 8.87 -52.86 -18.96
C LEU A 379 7.67 -53.66 -18.46
N ARG A 380 7.40 -53.63 -17.16
CA ARG A 380 6.21 -54.22 -16.51
C ARG A 380 5.15 -53.16 -16.20
N HIS A 381 5.59 -52.01 -15.74
CA HIS A 381 4.88 -50.74 -15.69
C HIS A 381 5.41 -49.85 -16.80
N SER A 382 5.03 -48.57 -16.88
CA SER A 382 5.19 -47.85 -18.15
C SER A 382 5.30 -46.34 -18.02
N GLY A 383 6.23 -45.84 -17.22
CA GLY A 383 6.66 -44.45 -17.31
C GLY A 383 7.96 -44.34 -18.11
N VAL A 384 7.93 -43.75 -19.30
CA VAL A 384 9.16 -43.46 -20.07
C VAL A 384 9.14 -42.02 -20.55
N LYS A 385 10.24 -41.29 -20.38
CA LYS A 385 10.43 -39.96 -20.96
C LYS A 385 11.81 -39.81 -21.59
N GLU A 386 11.91 -38.99 -22.62
CA GLU A 386 13.21 -38.47 -23.03
C GLU A 386 13.81 -37.66 -21.89
N HIS A 387 15.11 -37.76 -21.73
CA HIS A 387 15.84 -37.13 -20.65
C HIS A 387 16.76 -36.05 -21.20
N ILE A 388 16.79 -34.91 -20.50
CA ILE A 388 17.74 -33.83 -20.75
C ILE A 388 18.89 -34.04 -19.75
N PRO A 389 20.12 -34.28 -20.24
CA PRO A 389 21.28 -34.39 -19.36
C PRO A 389 21.38 -33.18 -18.43
N SER A 390 21.58 -33.44 -17.14
CA SER A 390 21.54 -32.41 -16.12
C SER A 390 22.61 -32.63 -15.06
N CYS A 391 23.34 -31.56 -14.74
CA CYS A 391 24.46 -31.66 -13.82
C CYS A 391 24.07 -32.24 -12.45
N GLY A 392 24.67 -33.37 -12.09
CA GLY A 392 24.39 -34.19 -10.93
C GLY A 392 23.69 -35.53 -11.24
N ASP A 393 23.49 -35.89 -12.52
CA ASP A 393 22.96 -37.20 -12.95
C ASP A 393 24.04 -38.31 -12.94
N GLY A 394 25.31 -37.93 -12.74
CA GLY A 394 26.43 -38.84 -12.59
C GLY A 394 27.09 -39.25 -13.91
N PHE A 395 26.71 -38.64 -15.04
CA PHE A 395 27.27 -38.96 -16.36
C PHE A 395 27.72 -37.72 -17.13
N CYS A 396 29.04 -37.46 -17.12
CA CYS A 396 29.63 -36.48 -18.01
C CYS A 396 29.43 -36.86 -19.49
N ASN A 397 28.67 -36.03 -20.21
CA ASN A 397 28.35 -36.22 -21.63
C ASN A 397 28.61 -34.94 -22.44
N GLY A 398 28.47 -34.97 -23.76
CA GLY A 398 28.85 -33.85 -24.63
C GLY A 398 28.12 -32.51 -24.41
N ALA A 399 26.99 -32.49 -23.70
CA ALA A 399 26.32 -31.25 -23.28
C ALA A 399 26.88 -30.68 -21.96
N GLU A 400 27.62 -31.50 -21.23
CA GLU A 400 28.28 -31.19 -19.98
C GLU A 400 29.79 -31.10 -20.20
N THR A 401 30.37 -30.00 -19.77
CA THR A 401 31.82 -29.83 -19.81
C THR A 401 32.32 -29.74 -18.39
N CYS A 402 33.60 -30.00 -18.18
CA CYS A 402 34.25 -29.72 -16.90
C CYS A 402 34.08 -28.24 -16.43
N SER A 403 33.68 -27.32 -17.33
CA SER A 403 33.32 -25.92 -17.03
C SER A 403 31.84 -25.67 -16.75
N THR A 404 30.92 -26.47 -17.29
CA THR A 404 29.47 -26.32 -17.10
C THR A 404 28.90 -27.29 -16.06
N CYS A 405 29.52 -28.46 -15.88
CA CYS A 405 29.20 -29.44 -14.85
C CYS A 405 30.46 -30.17 -14.33
N SER A 406 31.21 -29.51 -13.46
CA SER A 406 32.39 -30.13 -12.82
C SER A 406 32.04 -31.25 -11.83
N LYS A 407 30.77 -31.33 -11.40
CA LYS A 407 30.26 -32.38 -10.50
C LYS A 407 30.30 -33.76 -11.15
N ASP A 408 29.98 -33.83 -12.44
CA ASP A 408 29.94 -35.10 -13.19
C ASP A 408 31.14 -35.24 -14.15
N CYS A 409 31.65 -34.15 -14.73
CA CYS A 409 32.78 -34.13 -15.66
C CYS A 409 34.18 -33.93 -15.05
N GLY A 410 34.25 -33.72 -13.74
CA GLY A 410 35.49 -33.37 -13.07
C GLY A 410 36.03 -31.99 -13.47
N SER A 411 37.24 -31.65 -12.98
CA SER A 411 37.86 -30.33 -13.20
C SER A 411 38.56 -30.23 -14.56
N CYS A 412 38.48 -29.08 -15.24
CA CYS A 412 39.12 -28.91 -16.55
C CYS A 412 40.65 -28.95 -16.49
N PRO A 413 41.32 -29.63 -17.44
CA PRO A 413 42.77 -29.57 -17.56
C PRO A 413 43.21 -28.15 -17.98
N LYS A 414 44.15 -27.57 -17.22
CA LYS A 414 44.76 -26.28 -17.57
C LYS A 414 45.63 -26.45 -18.82
N SER A 415 45.45 -25.59 -19.83
CA SER A 415 46.30 -25.53 -21.01
C SER A 415 47.76 -25.26 -20.62
N SER A 416 48.65 -26.07 -21.18
CA SER A 416 50.09 -26.07 -20.93
C SER A 416 50.77 -24.87 -21.62
N GLY A 417 51.29 -23.95 -20.82
CA GLY A 417 52.33 -23.00 -21.18
C GLY A 417 53.43 -23.06 -20.12
N GLY A 418 54.63 -23.48 -20.50
CA GLY A 418 55.74 -23.73 -19.59
C GLY A 418 56.36 -22.46 -18.98
N GLY A 419 57.00 -22.64 -17.83
CA GLY A 419 57.83 -21.63 -17.17
C GLY A 419 57.96 -21.90 -15.67
N GLY A 420 59.14 -22.36 -15.24
CA GLY A 420 59.44 -22.69 -13.85
C GLY A 420 59.56 -21.49 -12.92
N GLY A 421 59.49 -21.77 -11.61
CA GLY A 421 59.76 -20.80 -10.55
C GLY A 421 58.98 -21.15 -9.29
N GLY A 422 59.67 -21.65 -8.26
CA GLY A 422 59.06 -22.11 -7.02
C GLY A 422 58.70 -21.00 -6.03
N GLY A 423 58.04 -21.44 -4.95
CA GLY A 423 58.08 -20.80 -3.64
C GLY A 423 56.82 -20.05 -3.23
N GLY A 424 56.32 -20.38 -2.03
CA GLY A 424 55.60 -19.45 -1.17
C GLY A 424 54.09 -19.67 -1.10
N GLY A 425 53.65 -20.22 0.04
CA GLY A 425 52.24 -20.42 0.37
C GLY A 425 51.47 -19.11 0.62
N GLY A 426 50.16 -19.27 0.72
CA GLY A 426 49.22 -18.21 1.05
C GLY A 426 47.81 -18.68 0.74
N GLY A 427 47.21 -19.44 1.66
CA GLY A 427 45.81 -19.80 1.61
C GLY A 427 44.93 -18.54 1.66
N GLY A 428 44.13 -18.35 0.62
CA GLY A 428 43.05 -17.38 0.57
C GLY A 428 41.83 -18.08 0.02
N GLY A 429 41.10 -18.77 0.91
CA GLY A 429 39.80 -19.35 0.57
C GLY A 429 38.85 -18.23 0.16
N SER A 430 38.40 -18.26 -1.09
CA SER A 430 37.27 -17.45 -1.53
C SER A 430 36.04 -17.97 -0.79
N ALA A 431 35.44 -17.13 0.06
CA ALA A 431 34.28 -17.49 0.85
C ALA A 431 33.16 -17.95 -0.09
N ILE A 432 32.82 -19.23 -0.01
CA ILE A 432 31.64 -19.81 -0.64
C ILE A 432 30.45 -18.99 -0.13
N GLN A 433 29.73 -18.33 -1.04
CA GLN A 433 28.49 -17.65 -0.70
C GLN A 433 27.52 -18.71 -0.17
N LYS A 434 27.16 -18.57 1.10
CA LYS A 434 26.35 -19.53 1.83
C LYS A 434 24.88 -19.23 1.55
N ILE A 435 24.16 -20.23 1.05
CA ILE A 435 22.69 -20.18 0.97
C ILE A 435 22.14 -20.90 2.20
N ILE A 436 21.40 -20.17 3.02
CA ILE A 436 20.78 -20.68 4.24
C ILE A 436 19.30 -20.85 3.97
N SER A 437 18.80 -22.09 3.95
CA SER A 437 17.39 -22.39 3.70
C SER A 437 16.67 -22.67 5.01
N LEU A 438 15.64 -21.88 5.32
CA LEU A 438 14.77 -22.05 6.47
C LEU A 438 13.38 -22.49 6.00
N ASN A 439 12.90 -23.64 6.45
CA ASN A 439 11.55 -24.08 6.14
C ASN A 439 10.51 -23.43 7.07
N LYS A 440 9.23 -23.58 6.73
CA LYS A 440 8.10 -23.05 7.50
C LYS A 440 8.14 -23.40 9.00
N ILE A 441 8.53 -24.62 9.36
CA ILE A 441 8.59 -25.07 10.76
C ILE A 441 9.71 -24.34 11.53
N GLN A 442 10.85 -24.11 10.87
CA GLN A 442 11.97 -23.38 11.47
C GLN A 442 11.63 -21.91 11.71
N MET A 443 10.86 -21.29 10.82
CA MET A 443 10.48 -19.87 10.92
C MET A 443 9.54 -19.55 12.08
N ILE A 444 8.79 -20.54 12.61
CA ILE A 444 7.90 -20.36 13.78
C ILE A 444 8.69 -20.01 15.05
N ASN A 445 9.94 -20.48 15.15
CA ASN A 445 10.82 -20.21 16.29
C ASN A 445 11.92 -19.20 15.88
N GLU A 446 12.51 -18.53 16.87
CA GLU A 446 13.64 -17.62 16.61
C GLU A 446 14.83 -18.38 16.03
N GLN A 447 15.20 -18.05 14.79
CA GLN A 447 16.37 -18.61 14.12
C GLN A 447 17.52 -17.62 14.17
N LYS A 448 18.61 -18.03 14.81
CA LYS A 448 19.86 -17.29 14.84
C LYS A 448 20.75 -17.72 13.70
N VAL A 449 21.03 -16.80 12.79
CA VAL A 449 21.73 -17.06 11.53
C VAL A 449 23.01 -16.24 11.45
N ILE A 450 24.14 -16.92 11.30
CA ILE A 450 25.45 -16.27 11.08
C ILE A 450 25.68 -16.15 9.56
N VAL A 451 25.81 -14.90 9.10
CA VAL A 451 25.96 -14.53 7.68
C VAL A 451 27.22 -13.71 7.42
N SER A 452 27.75 -13.82 6.22
CA SER A 452 28.86 -13.05 5.67
C SER A 452 28.42 -12.23 4.46
N LYS A 453 29.23 -11.26 4.02
CA LYS A 453 28.95 -10.47 2.82
C LYS A 453 28.76 -11.39 1.60
N GLY A 454 27.62 -11.27 0.90
CA GLY A 454 27.27 -12.07 -0.27
C GLY A 454 26.45 -13.32 0.02
N ASP A 455 26.26 -13.70 1.29
CA ASP A 455 25.37 -14.80 1.67
C ASP A 455 23.90 -14.46 1.35
N SER A 456 23.08 -15.51 1.20
CA SER A 456 21.64 -15.38 0.98
C SER A 456 20.87 -16.31 1.91
N ILE A 457 19.76 -15.81 2.46
CA ILE A 457 18.83 -16.59 3.28
C ILE A 457 17.56 -16.78 2.45
N LYS A 458 17.17 -18.03 2.21
CA LYS A 458 15.89 -18.39 1.58
C LYS A 458 14.95 -18.90 2.67
N PHE A 459 13.72 -18.41 2.70
CA PHE A 459 12.76 -18.83 3.71
C PHE A 459 11.34 -18.90 3.15
N GLU A 460 10.54 -19.75 3.75
CA GLU A 460 9.12 -19.95 3.43
C GLU A 460 8.27 -19.48 4.61
N LEU A 461 7.31 -18.59 4.36
CA LEU A 461 6.33 -18.15 5.36
C LEU A 461 5.10 -19.07 5.34
N SER A 462 4.24 -18.97 6.35
CA SER A 462 3.12 -19.89 6.53
C SER A 462 2.06 -19.87 5.41
N ASN A 463 2.08 -18.86 4.54
CA ASN A 463 1.24 -18.75 3.34
C ASN A 463 1.82 -19.43 2.08
N SER A 464 2.93 -20.17 2.19
CA SER A 464 3.58 -20.92 1.09
C SER A 464 4.27 -20.05 0.02
N GLU A 465 4.66 -18.81 0.35
CA GLU A 465 5.45 -17.94 -0.52
C GLU A 465 6.95 -18.05 -0.21
N ASN A 466 7.77 -18.14 -1.27
CA ASN A 466 9.22 -18.24 -1.17
C ASN A 466 9.85 -16.84 -1.18
N HIS A 467 10.49 -16.46 -0.07
CA HIS A 467 11.19 -15.19 0.08
C HIS A 467 12.71 -15.39 0.16
N SER A 468 13.48 -14.33 -0.14
CA SER A 468 14.92 -14.36 0.07
C SER A 468 15.49 -13.01 0.53
N ILE A 469 16.50 -13.09 1.39
CA ILE A 469 17.34 -11.98 1.85
C ILE A 469 18.75 -12.16 1.29
N LYS A 470 19.35 -11.11 0.73
CA LYS A 470 20.76 -11.08 0.32
C LYS A 470 21.54 -10.08 1.16
N ILE A 471 22.73 -10.46 1.61
CA ILE A 471 23.60 -9.60 2.39
C ILE A 471 24.53 -8.80 1.48
N ASN A 472 24.32 -7.49 1.40
CA ASN A 472 25.05 -6.59 0.51
C ASN A 472 26.39 -6.15 1.10
N LEU A 473 26.39 -5.79 2.40
CA LEU A 473 27.56 -5.29 3.11
C LEU A 473 27.44 -5.56 4.61
N ILE A 474 28.56 -5.85 5.27
CA ILE A 474 28.66 -5.93 6.74
C ILE A 474 29.80 -5.02 7.16
N THR A 475 29.58 -4.21 8.19
CA THR A 475 30.61 -3.44 8.90
C THR A 475 30.61 -3.85 10.37
N ASN A 476 31.57 -3.35 11.16
CA ASN A 476 31.56 -3.51 12.62
C ASN A 476 30.37 -2.84 13.32
N GLN A 477 29.57 -2.01 12.63
CA GLN A 477 28.47 -1.25 13.21
C GLN A 477 27.13 -1.47 12.52
N THR A 478 27.10 -2.05 11.32
CA THR A 478 25.86 -2.21 10.54
C THR A 478 25.87 -3.42 9.61
N ILE A 479 24.69 -3.95 9.29
CA ILE A 479 24.43 -4.87 8.18
C ILE A 479 23.52 -4.19 7.15
N ASN A 480 23.87 -4.27 5.87
CA ASN A 480 23.02 -3.85 4.75
C ASN A 480 22.53 -5.11 4.01
N LEU A 481 21.21 -5.28 3.91
CA LEU A 481 20.57 -6.44 3.30
C LEU A 481 19.39 -6.04 2.40
N THR A 482 19.06 -6.89 1.41
CA THR A 482 17.93 -6.70 0.48
C THR A 482 16.98 -7.89 0.49
N ILE A 483 15.67 -7.63 0.57
CA ILE A 483 14.60 -8.63 0.48
C ILE A 483 14.03 -8.63 -0.94
N PHE A 484 13.79 -9.79 -1.56
CA PHE A 484 13.44 -9.88 -3.00
C PHE A 484 11.95 -10.01 -3.34
N SER A 485 11.03 -10.09 -2.37
CA SER A 485 9.59 -10.11 -2.67
C SER A 485 9.04 -8.75 -3.13
N GLU A 486 9.68 -7.68 -2.69
CA GLU A 486 9.72 -6.34 -3.27
C GLU A 486 11.10 -5.79 -2.84
N PRO A 487 11.96 -5.24 -3.71
CA PRO A 487 13.36 -4.94 -3.36
C PRO A 487 13.48 -3.85 -2.28
N ILE A 488 13.35 -4.24 -1.01
CA ILE A 488 13.49 -3.39 0.16
C ILE A 488 14.91 -3.56 0.68
N THR A 489 15.65 -2.45 0.77
CA THR A 489 17.00 -2.43 1.33
C THR A 489 16.96 -1.89 2.75
N ILE A 490 17.53 -2.64 3.69
CA ILE A 490 17.47 -2.36 5.12
C ILE A 490 18.90 -2.27 5.65
N VAL A 491 19.14 -1.28 6.51
CA VAL A 491 20.38 -1.17 7.28
C VAL A 491 20.01 -1.33 8.76
N LEU A 492 20.61 -2.30 9.44
CA LEU A 492 20.41 -2.53 10.87
C LEU A 492 21.73 -2.35 11.63
N SER A 493 21.66 -1.76 12.81
CA SER A 493 22.75 -1.65 13.79
C SER A 493 22.63 -2.73 14.88
N PRO A 494 23.71 -3.15 15.57
CA PRO A 494 23.62 -4.12 16.66
C PRO A 494 22.60 -3.69 17.73
N GLY A 495 21.68 -4.59 18.06
CA GLY A 495 20.55 -4.36 18.98
C GLY A 495 19.26 -3.87 18.30
N GLU A 496 19.32 -3.42 17.04
CA GLU A 496 18.18 -2.88 16.29
C GLU A 496 17.31 -4.01 15.72
N GLU A 497 15.99 -3.83 15.82
CA GLU A 497 14.98 -4.77 15.32
C GLU A 497 14.01 -4.09 14.36
N ILE A 498 13.50 -4.85 13.40
CA ILE A 498 12.50 -4.40 12.43
C ILE A 498 11.44 -5.48 12.22
N LYS A 499 10.19 -5.02 12.08
CA LYS A 499 9.03 -5.84 11.72
C LYS A 499 8.54 -5.40 10.35
N LEU A 500 8.35 -6.35 9.45
CA LEU A 500 8.02 -6.12 8.06
C LEU A 500 6.75 -6.85 7.67
N ASN A 501 6.08 -6.29 6.68
CA ASN A 501 4.92 -6.87 6.05
C ASN A 501 5.28 -7.18 4.60
N LEU A 502 5.38 -8.47 4.27
CA LEU A 502 5.75 -8.94 2.94
C LEU A 502 4.58 -9.50 2.12
N THR A 503 3.41 -9.75 2.72
CA THR A 503 2.35 -10.56 2.08
C THR A 503 0.90 -10.13 2.40
N ASN A 504 0.62 -9.39 3.49
CA ASN A 504 -0.75 -8.98 3.85
C ASN A 504 -0.77 -7.56 4.46
N PRO A 505 -1.45 -6.56 3.86
CA PRO A 505 -1.40 -5.15 4.27
C PRO A 505 -1.75 -4.83 5.74
N GLU A 506 -2.39 -5.75 6.47
CA GLU A 506 -2.90 -5.49 7.83
C GLU A 506 -2.05 -6.09 8.97
N VAL A 507 -1.03 -6.90 8.66
CA VAL A 507 -0.19 -7.57 9.68
C VAL A 507 1.31 -7.49 9.37
N TYR A 508 2.13 -7.42 10.41
CA TYR A 508 3.57 -7.71 10.31
C TYR A 508 3.77 -9.23 10.31
N ASN A 509 4.48 -9.75 9.31
CA ASN A 509 4.70 -11.18 9.09
C ASN A 509 6.17 -11.63 9.17
N LEU A 510 7.13 -10.69 9.23
CA LEU A 510 8.56 -10.99 9.36
C LEU A 510 9.21 -10.11 10.44
N TYR A 511 9.95 -10.73 11.35
CA TYR A 511 10.79 -10.07 12.35
C TYR A 511 12.28 -10.31 12.04
N LEU A 512 13.08 -9.24 12.03
CA LEU A 512 14.52 -9.28 11.88
C LEU A 512 15.19 -8.47 12.99
N LYS A 513 16.27 -9.00 13.57
CA LYS A 513 17.10 -8.27 14.55
C LYS A 513 18.57 -8.56 14.33
N LEU A 514 19.40 -7.52 14.30
CA LEU A 514 20.84 -7.70 14.30
C LEU A 514 21.33 -7.81 15.75
N GLU A 515 21.86 -8.96 16.15
CA GLU A 515 22.35 -9.15 17.51
C GLU A 515 23.77 -8.63 17.67
N ASN A 516 24.67 -9.05 16.77
CA ASN A 516 26.06 -8.64 16.76
C ASN A 516 26.59 -8.56 15.31
N ALA A 517 27.50 -7.63 15.04
CA ALA A 517 28.22 -7.55 13.78
C ALA A 517 29.71 -7.26 13.99
N ASN A 518 30.54 -7.85 13.14
CA ASN A 518 31.94 -7.47 12.96
C ASN A 518 32.21 -7.24 11.46
N ASN A 519 33.43 -6.81 11.09
CA ASN A 519 33.77 -6.48 9.69
C ASN A 519 33.58 -7.62 8.67
N THR A 520 33.33 -8.86 9.09
CA THR A 520 33.25 -10.05 8.22
C THR A 520 32.00 -10.89 8.40
N LYS A 521 31.38 -10.86 9.58
CA LYS A 521 30.23 -11.68 9.95
C LYS A 521 29.21 -10.88 10.76
N ALA A 522 27.94 -11.21 10.56
CA ALA A 522 26.84 -10.70 11.35
C ALA A 522 25.96 -11.85 11.84
N GLU A 523 25.38 -11.66 13.02
CA GLU A 523 24.46 -12.58 13.66
C GLU A 523 23.05 -11.98 13.60
N LEU A 524 22.23 -12.52 12.69
CA LEU A 524 20.87 -12.05 12.42
C LEU A 524 19.87 -13.03 13.03
N ILE A 525 18.93 -12.51 13.81
CA ILE A 525 17.75 -13.25 14.25
C ILE A 525 16.65 -13.04 13.22
N ILE A 526 16.04 -14.13 12.77
CA ILE A 526 14.88 -14.15 11.86
C ILE A 526 13.76 -15.01 12.44
N LYS A 527 12.53 -14.49 12.38
CA LYS A 527 11.34 -15.15 12.92
C LYS A 527 10.09 -14.75 12.14
N GLU A 528 9.18 -15.69 11.89
CA GLU A 528 7.82 -15.39 11.46
C GLU A 528 7.01 -14.85 12.65
N ILE A 529 6.27 -13.78 12.42
CA ILE A 529 5.37 -13.17 13.40
C ILE A 529 3.99 -13.01 12.79
N ASN A 530 2.99 -12.79 13.62
CA ASN A 530 1.64 -12.46 13.17
C ASN A 530 1.08 -11.39 14.11
N GLU A 531 1.54 -10.16 13.92
CA GLU A 531 1.15 -9.01 14.75
C GLU A 531 0.31 -8.04 13.93
N THR A 532 -0.87 -7.69 14.44
CA THR A 532 -1.76 -6.71 13.81
C THR A 532 -1.16 -5.30 13.85
N ILE A 533 -1.24 -4.58 12.73
CA ILE A 533 -0.79 -3.19 12.65
C ILE A 533 -1.80 -2.30 13.40
N PHE A 534 -1.53 -2.02 14.68
CA PHE A 534 -2.29 -1.03 15.43
C PHE A 534 -1.93 0.37 14.90
N LEU A 535 -2.83 0.95 14.10
CA LEU A 535 -2.85 2.39 13.88
C LEU A 535 -3.00 3.06 15.24
N LYS A 536 -1.90 3.62 15.76
CA LYS A 536 -1.89 4.45 16.96
C LYS A 536 -2.60 5.76 16.62
N ASN A 537 -3.93 5.71 16.59
CA ASN A 537 -4.75 6.89 16.71
C ASN A 537 -4.36 7.57 18.02
N LYS A 538 -3.72 8.72 17.90
CA LYS A 538 -3.58 9.68 18.99
C LYS A 538 -4.96 10.27 19.25
N ILE A 539 -5.83 9.48 19.88
CA ILE A 539 -6.99 9.98 20.62
C ILE A 539 -6.57 9.82 22.08
N LEU A 540 -6.02 10.90 22.63
CA LEU A 540 -5.86 11.05 24.06
C LEU A 540 -7.18 11.63 24.58
N GLU A 541 -7.88 10.79 25.35
CA GLU A 541 -8.69 11.12 26.51
C GLU A 541 -9.68 12.29 26.40
N ASN A 542 -10.97 11.95 26.45
CA ASN A 542 -11.69 12.16 27.70
C ASN A 542 -12.84 11.15 27.80
N GLU A 543 -12.64 10.17 28.67
CA GLU A 543 -13.76 9.50 29.32
C GLU A 543 -14.54 10.54 30.13
N THR A 544 -15.86 10.48 30.05
CA THR A 544 -16.69 10.61 31.26
C THR A 544 -18.09 10.04 31.00
N PHE A 545 -18.48 9.20 31.95
CA PHE A 545 -19.83 9.00 32.47
C PHE A 545 -20.75 7.92 31.86
N LEU A 546 -20.75 6.79 32.60
CA LEU A 546 -21.89 6.10 33.24
C LEU A 546 -22.97 5.48 32.33
N SER A 547 -22.99 4.14 32.28
CA SER A 547 -23.96 3.23 32.96
C SER A 547 -25.33 3.25 32.31
N SER A 548 -25.97 2.14 31.96
CA SER A 548 -26.25 0.94 32.75
C SER A 548 -27.06 -0.04 31.88
N GLU A 549 -26.98 -1.35 32.19
CA GLU A 549 -28.02 -2.38 31.99
C GLU A 549 -28.49 -2.68 30.54
N GLU A 550 -28.83 -3.88 30.10
CA GLU A 550 -28.87 -5.25 30.63
C GLU A 550 -29.04 -6.13 29.37
N GLU A 551 -28.63 -7.40 29.44
CA GLU A 551 -28.93 -8.42 28.43
C GLU A 551 -30.46 -8.63 28.30
N ILE A 552 -30.92 -9.02 27.10
CA ILE A 552 -31.66 -10.28 26.88
C ILE A 552 -32.04 -10.43 25.40
N SER A 553 -31.83 -11.66 24.92
CA SER A 553 -32.22 -12.32 23.67
C SER A 553 -33.60 -11.96 23.11
N ASN A 554 -33.72 -11.91 21.77
CA ASN A 554 -34.59 -12.84 21.03
C ASN A 554 -34.47 -12.69 19.51
N GLU A 555 -34.44 -13.84 18.84
CA GLU A 555 -34.67 -14.01 17.41
C GLU A 555 -36.06 -13.51 17.01
N LYS A 556 -36.15 -12.82 15.86
CA LYS A 556 -37.04 -13.06 14.71
C LYS A 556 -37.53 -11.79 14.03
N GLU A 557 -37.61 -11.92 12.71
CA GLU A 557 -38.43 -11.19 11.74
C GLU A 557 -37.89 -9.87 11.16
N ASN A 558 -37.20 -10.05 10.03
CA ASN A 558 -37.23 -9.15 8.87
C ASN A 558 -38.66 -8.64 8.60
N PHE A 559 -38.90 -7.34 8.79
CA PHE A 559 -40.07 -6.65 8.26
C PHE A 559 -39.63 -5.50 7.34
N SER A 560 -40.10 -5.57 6.10
CA SER A 560 -39.68 -4.77 4.95
C SER A 560 -39.86 -3.25 5.14
N TYR A 561 -38.75 -2.52 4.95
CA TYR A 561 -38.63 -1.06 4.99
C TYR A 561 -39.43 -0.31 3.89
N GLU A 562 -39.99 -1.00 2.89
CA GLU A 562 -40.72 -0.35 1.80
C GLU A 562 -42.10 0.19 2.21
N LYS A 563 -42.79 -0.44 3.18
CA LYS A 563 -44.15 0.00 3.57
C LYS A 563 -44.15 1.30 4.35
N ILE A 564 -43.09 1.59 5.12
CA ILE A 564 -43.00 2.80 5.95
C ILE A 564 -42.85 4.07 5.08
N TYR A 565 -42.14 3.96 3.95
CA TYR A 565 -42.00 5.07 3.01
C TYR A 565 -43.31 5.40 2.28
N LEU A 566 -44.08 4.38 1.91
CA LEU A 566 -45.37 4.58 1.24
C LEU A 566 -46.39 5.30 2.15
N PHE A 567 -46.44 4.95 3.44
CA PHE A 567 -47.32 5.62 4.41
C PHE A 567 -46.89 7.06 4.71
N LYS A 568 -45.59 7.36 4.76
CA LYS A 568 -45.10 8.73 4.94
C LYS A 568 -45.40 9.62 3.72
N MET A 569 -45.28 9.09 2.50
CA MET A 569 -45.60 9.84 1.27
C MET A 569 -47.10 10.16 1.16
N ILE A 570 -47.97 9.22 1.52
CA ILE A 570 -49.43 9.46 1.53
C ILE A 570 -49.80 10.54 2.56
N GLY A 571 -49.15 10.56 3.73
CA GLY A 571 -49.37 11.58 4.76
C GLY A 571 -48.98 13.00 4.32
N ILE A 572 -47.88 13.13 3.57
CA ILE A 572 -47.44 14.42 3.02
C ILE A 572 -48.42 14.92 1.95
N ILE A 573 -48.88 14.02 1.06
CA ILE A 573 -49.84 14.37 0.01
C ILE A 573 -51.18 14.84 0.62
N ILE A 574 -51.69 14.14 1.64
CA ILE A 574 -52.93 14.52 2.35
C ILE A 574 -52.76 15.90 3.01
N SER A 575 -51.60 16.18 3.61
CA SER A 575 -51.33 17.47 4.25
C SER A 575 -51.30 18.63 3.24
N ILE A 576 -50.74 18.40 2.05
CA ILE A 576 -50.73 19.40 0.95
C ILE A 576 -52.15 19.65 0.44
N ILE A 577 -52.98 18.61 0.28
CA ILE A 577 -54.37 18.75 -0.16
C ILE A 577 -55.19 19.55 0.86
N ILE A 578 -55.03 19.26 2.16
CA ILE A 578 -55.71 20.00 3.24
C ILE A 578 -55.29 21.48 3.22
N PHE A 579 -54.02 21.77 3.00
CA PHE A 579 -53.52 23.14 2.89
C PHE A 579 -54.15 23.91 1.70
N PHE A 580 -54.27 23.26 0.54
CA PHE A 580 -54.93 23.87 -0.63
C PHE A 580 -56.42 24.13 -0.40
N ILE A 581 -57.13 23.22 0.26
CA ILE A 581 -58.54 23.40 0.62
C ILE A 581 -58.69 24.56 1.62
N ALA A 582 -57.82 24.64 2.63
CA ALA A 582 -57.81 25.75 3.59
C ALA A 582 -57.57 27.11 2.91
N CYS A 583 -56.65 27.16 1.94
CA CYS A 583 -56.38 28.36 1.14
C CYS A 583 -57.59 28.77 0.27
N GLN A 584 -58.30 27.81 -0.32
CA GLN A 584 -59.55 28.06 -1.07
C GLN A 584 -60.65 28.64 -0.18
N ILE A 585 -60.83 28.10 1.03
CA ILE A 585 -61.80 28.59 2.02
C ILE A 585 -61.45 30.01 2.48
N LEU A 586 -60.17 30.30 2.72
CA LEU A 586 -59.70 31.66 3.08
C LEU A 586 -59.92 32.67 1.96
N LYS A 587 -59.66 32.29 0.69
CA LYS A 587 -59.98 33.15 -0.47
C LYS A 587 -61.48 33.44 -0.57
N LYS A 588 -62.35 32.46 -0.27
CA LYS A 588 -63.81 32.64 -0.27
C LYS A 588 -64.28 33.56 0.86
N LYS A 589 -63.71 33.45 2.07
CA LYS A 589 -63.99 34.36 3.19
C LYS A 589 -63.54 35.80 2.90
N LEU A 590 -62.40 36.01 2.25
CA LEU A 590 -61.92 37.34 1.86
C LEU A 590 -62.81 37.99 0.77
N LYS A 591 -63.36 37.19 -0.15
CA LYS A 591 -64.32 37.68 -1.16
C LYS A 591 -65.63 38.15 -0.53
N ASN A 592 -66.16 37.41 0.46
CA ASN A 592 -67.38 37.78 1.18
C ASN A 592 -67.20 39.03 2.06
N LYS A 593 -66.04 39.20 2.70
CA LYS A 593 -65.72 40.40 3.50
C LYS A 593 -65.58 41.67 2.65
N LYS A 594 -65.22 41.52 1.36
CA LYS A 594 -65.20 42.62 0.39
C LYS A 594 -66.61 43.05 0.01
N ILE A 595 -67.55 42.11 -0.17
CA ILE A 595 -68.96 42.36 -0.53
C ILE A 595 -69.72 43.08 0.61
N GLU A 596 -69.47 42.73 1.87
CA GLU A 596 -70.07 43.46 3.02
C GLU A 596 -69.57 44.91 3.14
N LYS A 597 -68.30 45.18 2.80
CA LYS A 597 -67.75 46.55 2.80
C LYS A 597 -68.29 47.41 1.64
N THR A 598 -68.63 46.82 0.50
CA THR A 598 -69.28 47.55 -0.61
C THR A 598 -70.74 47.88 -0.31
N ASN A 599 -71.48 46.97 0.35
CA ASN A 599 -72.89 47.21 0.69
C ASN A 599 -73.10 48.23 1.82
N LYS A 600 -72.10 48.46 2.69
CA LYS A 600 -72.14 49.55 3.69
C LYS A 600 -71.81 50.95 3.14
N LYS A 601 -71.25 51.08 1.93
CA LYS A 601 -70.86 52.37 1.31
C LYS A 601 -71.89 52.95 0.33
N ILE A 602 -72.98 52.26 0.02
CA ILE A 602 -74.00 52.72 -0.95
C ILE A 602 -75.15 53.54 -0.30
N LYS A 603 -75.20 53.69 1.03
CA LYS A 603 -76.14 54.60 1.71
C LYS A 603 -75.44 55.86 2.25
N ASN A 604 -75.03 56.77 1.35
CA ASN A 604 -75.04 58.23 1.55
C ASN A 604 -74.38 58.98 0.39
N PRO A 605 -75.12 59.77 -0.41
CA PRO A 605 -74.53 60.79 -1.26
C PRO A 605 -75.01 62.18 -0.84
N LYS A 606 -74.12 63.06 -0.39
CA LYS A 606 -74.20 64.49 -0.74
C LYS A 606 -72.81 65.15 -0.81
N LYS A 607 -72.55 65.64 -2.03
CA LYS A 607 -71.95 66.93 -2.40
C LYS A 607 -70.44 67.05 -2.73
N LYS A 608 -70.29 67.53 -3.97
CA LYS A 608 -69.52 68.71 -4.45
C LYS A 608 -68.11 68.48 -5.00
N VAL A 609 -68.05 68.77 -6.29
CA VAL A 609 -66.88 68.94 -7.17
C VAL A 609 -66.14 70.22 -6.80
N ASN A 610 -64.81 70.11 -6.69
CA ASN A 610 -63.87 71.22 -6.72
C ASN A 610 -63.40 71.47 -8.16
N ASN A 611 -63.16 72.74 -8.49
CA ASN A 611 -62.45 73.13 -9.71
C ASN A 611 -61.03 73.58 -9.35
N LYS A 612 -60.06 73.10 -10.14
CA LYS A 612 -58.64 73.42 -10.11
C LYS A 612 -58.35 74.89 -10.46
N LYS A 613 -57.22 75.38 -9.94
CA LYS A 613 -56.11 76.12 -10.62
C LYS A 613 -55.20 76.66 -9.50
N SER A 614 -53.88 76.83 -9.63
CA SER A 614 -52.92 76.71 -10.72
C SER A 614 -51.50 77.00 -10.17
N PHE A 615 -50.51 76.41 -10.82
CA PHE A 615 -49.20 76.99 -11.23
C PHE A 615 -48.10 77.42 -10.23
N ASN A 616 -46.89 76.97 -10.62
CA ASN A 616 -45.52 77.44 -10.38
C ASN A 616 -44.97 77.33 -8.95
N LYS A 617 -43.73 76.91 -8.73
CA LYS A 617 -42.52 76.93 -9.57
C LYS A 617 -41.62 75.75 -9.20
#